data_AF-A0ABD4XIU0-F1
#
_entry.id   AF-A0ABD4XIU0-F1
#
_cell.length_a   1.000
_cell.length_b   1.000
_cell.length_c   1.000
_cell.angle_alpha   90.00
_cell.angle_beta   90.00
_cell.angle_gamma   90.00
#
_symmetry.space_group_name_H-M   'P 1'
#
loop_
_entity.id
_entity.type
_entity.pdbx_description
1 polymer ?
#
loop_
_entity_poly.entity_id
_entity_poly.type
_entity_poly.pdbx_seq_one_letter_code
_entity_poly.pdbx_strand_id
1 'polypeptide(L)'
;MLDKKWDKRLLIICAAWQFIDGAITIVLGFLNMTKMNDIGKLVPISSFNGLIGTMFILAGLTNLLIAYYFLSQKEINKWIMPILVTEIIISYFCMDIIAVGTLVPATIIISLKKKRQNLANTQ
;
A
#
# COMPACT_ATOMS: atom_id res chain seq x y z
N MET A 1 -8.55 -17.53 -14.93
CA MET A 1 -8.02 -17.00 -13.66
C MET A 1 -7.92 -15.47 -13.65
N LEU A 2 -7.46 -14.83 -14.75
CA LEU A 2 -7.39 -13.36 -14.91
C LEU A 2 -8.75 -12.64 -15.04
N ASP A 3 -9.83 -13.34 -15.40
CA ASP A 3 -11.20 -12.77 -15.47
C ASP A 3 -11.83 -12.54 -14.10
N LYS A 4 -11.37 -13.26 -13.08
CA LYS A 4 -11.80 -13.01 -11.70
C LYS A 4 -11.09 -11.74 -11.23
N LYS A 5 -11.84 -10.77 -10.68
CA LYS A 5 -11.38 -9.47 -10.15
C LYS A 5 -10.51 -9.60 -8.88
N TRP A 6 -9.57 -10.56 -8.88
CA TRP A 6 -8.67 -10.89 -7.78
C TRP A 6 -7.68 -9.77 -7.51
N ASP A 7 -7.18 -9.09 -8.55
CA ASP A 7 -6.39 -7.87 -8.44
C ASP A 7 -7.10 -6.81 -7.60
N LYS A 8 -8.36 -6.52 -7.92
CA LYS A 8 -9.17 -5.56 -7.16
C LYS A 8 -9.37 -6.01 -5.70
N ARG A 9 -9.67 -7.29 -5.47
CA ARG A 9 -9.86 -7.83 -4.12
C ARG A 9 -8.59 -7.77 -3.29
N LEU A 10 -7.44 -8.13 -3.86
CA LEU A 10 -6.15 -8.09 -3.18
C LEU A 10 -5.75 -6.66 -2.80
N LEU A 11 -5.94 -5.70 -3.70
CA LEU A 11 -5.68 -4.29 -3.38
C LEU A 11 -6.63 -3.74 -2.31
N ILE A 12 -7.91 -4.15 -2.30
CA ILE A 12 -8.86 -3.75 -1.24
C ILE A 12 -8.47 -4.35 0.11
N ILE A 13 -8.07 -5.63 0.14
CA ILE A 13 -7.61 -6.29 1.36
C ILE A 13 -6.33 -5.61 1.88
N CYS A 14 -5.40 -5.30 0.98
CA CYS A 14 -4.19 -4.56 1.31
C CYS A 14 -4.50 -3.17 1.88
N ALA A 15 -5.39 -2.42 1.23
CA ALA A 15 -5.81 -1.11 1.69
C ALA A 15 -6.47 -1.17 3.08
N ALA A 16 -7.36 -2.13 3.30
CA ALA A 16 -8.00 -2.34 4.60
C ALA A 16 -6.96 -2.65 5.69
N TRP A 17 -5.97 -3.49 5.38
CA TRP A 17 -4.87 -3.78 6.30
C TRP A 17 -4.03 -2.54 6.61
N GLN A 18 -3.63 -1.78 5.60
CA GLN A 18 -2.83 -0.56 5.76
C GLN A 18 -3.53 0.53 6.57
N PHE A 19 -4.86 0.63 6.50
CA PHE A 19 -5.61 1.50 7.39
C PHE A 19 -5.56 1.03 8.84
N ILE A 20 -5.70 -0.28 9.08
CA ILE A 20 -5.64 -0.87 10.42
C ILE A 20 -4.23 -0.68 10.99
N ASP A 21 -3.19 -1.02 10.23
CA ASP A 21 -1.81 -0.95 10.68
C ASP A 21 -1.34 0.51 10.87
N GLY A 22 -1.75 1.41 9.98
CA GLY A 22 -1.52 2.86 10.13
C GLY A 22 -2.19 3.42 11.40
N ALA A 23 -3.42 3.03 11.69
CA ALA A 23 -4.12 3.44 12.91
C ALA A 23 -3.44 2.89 14.17
N ILE A 24 -3.05 1.61 14.16
CA ILE A 24 -2.32 0.98 15.27
C ILE A 24 -0.98 1.69 15.50
N THR A 25 -0.23 1.96 14.43
CA THR A 25 1.07 2.64 14.49
C THR A 25 0.95 4.05 15.08
N ILE A 26 -0.09 4.79 14.70
CA ILE A 26 -0.38 6.12 15.28
C ILE A 26 -0.70 5.99 16.78
N VAL A 27 -1.62 5.09 17.15
CA VAL A 27 -2.04 4.90 18.55
C VAL A 27 -0.85 4.47 19.43
N LEU A 28 -0.01 3.55 18.96
CA LEU A 28 1.22 3.14 19.65
C LEU A 28 2.22 4.31 19.78
N GLY A 29 2.33 5.16 18.76
CA GLY A 29 3.11 6.40 18.82
C GLY A 29 2.65 7.33 19.94
N PHE A 30 1.33 7.53 20.10
CA PHE A 30 0.76 8.34 21.17
C PHE A 30 0.91 7.70 22.56
N LEU A 31 0.72 6.39 22.69
CA LEU A 31 0.89 5.66 23.95
C LEU A 31 2.36 5.60 24.42
N ASN A 32 3.33 5.59 23.50
CA ASN A 32 4.74 5.73 23.85
C ASN A 32 5.10 7.16 24.26
N MET A 33 4.42 8.17 23.72
CA MET A 33 4.63 9.58 24.08
C MET A 33 4.30 9.83 25.57
N THR A 34 3.27 9.17 26.09
CA THR A 34 2.88 9.25 27.51
C THR A 34 3.88 8.58 28.45
N LYS A 35 4.74 7.67 27.95
CA LYS A 35 5.80 7.01 28.73
C LYS A 35 7.16 7.70 28.66
N MET A 36 7.41 8.55 27.65
CA MET A 36 8.71 9.19 27.38
C MET A 36 8.76 10.67 27.76
N ASN A 37 7.88 11.15 28.65
CA ASN A 37 7.88 12.55 29.08
C ASN A 37 9.14 12.96 29.91
N ASP A 38 10.12 12.06 30.10
CA ASP A 38 11.27 12.26 30.99
C ASP A 38 12.66 12.29 30.32
N ILE A 39 12.81 12.14 29.00
CA ILE A 39 14.15 12.06 28.41
C ILE A 39 14.29 12.88 27.12
N GLY A 40 14.99 14.00 27.22
CA GLY A 40 15.31 14.94 26.14
C GLY A 40 16.25 14.36 25.07
N LYS A 41 15.74 13.53 24.17
CA LYS A 41 16.45 13.09 22.96
C LYS A 41 15.82 13.70 21.70
N LEU A 42 16.71 14.16 20.81
CA LEU A 42 16.41 14.76 19.51
C LEU A 42 15.40 13.92 18.71
N VAL A 43 14.28 14.57 18.37
CA VAL A 43 13.10 14.05 17.65
C VAL A 43 12.28 13.04 18.47
N PRO A 44 11.10 13.44 18.99
CA PRO A 44 10.25 12.52 19.74
C PRO A 44 9.83 11.35 18.86
N ILE A 45 10.09 10.12 19.31
CA ILE A 45 9.75 8.86 18.63
C ILE A 45 8.25 8.81 18.25
N SER A 46 7.39 9.49 19.01
CA SER A 46 5.98 9.65 18.71
C SER A 46 5.69 10.40 17.40
N SER A 47 6.53 11.38 17.03
CA SER A 47 6.40 12.13 15.77
C SER A 47 6.78 11.25 14.57
N PHE A 48 7.76 10.35 14.75
CA PHE A 48 8.17 9.40 13.72
C PHE A 48 7.11 8.31 13.48
N ASN A 49 6.54 7.74 14.56
CA ASN A 49 5.45 6.78 14.45
C ASN A 49 4.17 7.40 13.85
N GLY A 50 3.86 8.64 14.22
CA GLY A 50 2.76 9.39 13.60
C GLY A 50 2.96 9.55 12.09
N LEU A 51 4.17 9.94 11.66
CA LEU A 51 4.52 10.06 10.24
C LEU A 51 4.38 8.72 9.50
N ILE A 52 4.96 7.64 10.03
CA ILE A 52 4.86 6.30 9.42
C ILE A 52 3.40 5.84 9.31
N GLY A 53 2.62 5.99 10.37
CA GLY A 53 1.22 5.56 10.33
C GLY A 53 0.38 6.38 9.35
N THR A 54 0.65 7.69 9.19
CA THR A 54 0.00 8.48 8.12
C THR A 54 0.42 8.03 6.72
N MET A 55 1.68 7.61 6.53
CA MET A 55 2.14 7.04 5.27
C MET A 55 1.42 5.74 4.92
N PHE A 56 1.16 4.86 5.90
CA PHE A 56 0.36 3.65 5.66
C PHE A 56 -1.09 3.97 5.28
N ILE A 57 -1.72 4.94 5.94
CA ILE A 57 -3.07 5.39 5.58
C ILE A 57 -3.09 5.93 4.13
N LEU A 58 -2.09 6.70 3.73
CA LEU A 58 -1.95 7.21 2.36
C LEU A 58 -1.70 6.09 1.34
N ALA A 59 -0.90 5.07 1.69
CA ALA A 59 -0.71 3.88 0.88
C ALA A 59 -2.03 3.13 0.69
N GLY A 60 -2.81 2.97 1.77
CA GLY A 60 -4.13 2.35 1.72
C GLY A 60 -5.12 3.08 0.82
N LEU A 61 -5.15 4.43 0.91
CA LEU A 61 -5.92 5.28 0.00
C LEU A 61 -5.49 5.09 -1.46
N THR A 62 -4.19 5.04 -1.71
CA THR A 62 -3.63 4.86 -3.07
C THR A 62 -4.04 3.52 -3.65
N ASN A 63 -3.93 2.43 -2.88
CA ASN A 63 -4.38 1.10 -3.29
C ASN A 63 -5.89 1.05 -3.57
N LEU A 64 -6.69 1.71 -2.74
CA LEU A 64 -8.13 1.82 -2.94
C LEU A 64 -8.45 2.57 -4.25
N LEU A 65 -7.77 3.68 -4.51
CA LEU A 65 -7.88 4.45 -5.75
C LEU A 65 -7.51 3.60 -6.98
N ILE A 66 -6.42 2.83 -6.89
CA ILE A 66 -6.01 1.92 -7.96
C ILE A 66 -7.10 0.85 -8.19
N ALA A 67 -7.60 0.26 -7.10
CA ALA A 67 -8.59 -0.81 -7.14
C ALA A 67 -9.95 -0.39 -7.75
N TYR A 68 -10.41 0.82 -7.45
CA TYR A 68 -11.72 1.31 -7.88
C TYR A 68 -11.68 2.10 -9.18
N TYR A 69 -10.68 2.97 -9.35
CA TYR A 69 -10.65 3.90 -10.47
C TYR A 69 -9.76 3.38 -11.60
N PHE A 70 -8.50 3.10 -11.31
CA PHE A 70 -7.53 2.82 -12.37
C PHE A 70 -7.66 1.43 -13.00
N LEU A 71 -8.03 0.41 -12.23
CA LEU A 71 -8.30 -0.93 -12.78
C LEU A 71 -9.62 -1.00 -13.56
N SER A 72 -10.48 0.01 -13.44
CA SER A 72 -11.72 0.11 -14.24
C SER A 72 -11.51 0.79 -15.59
N GLN A 73 -10.33 1.37 -15.85
CA GLN A 73 -10.04 2.03 -17.11
C GLN A 73 -9.69 1.01 -18.20
N LYS A 74 -9.99 1.38 -19.46
CA LYS A 74 -9.70 0.55 -20.64
C LYS A 74 -8.21 0.26 -20.78
N GLU A 75 -7.36 1.19 -20.37
CA GLU A 75 -5.91 1.05 -20.35
C GLU A 75 -5.35 1.29 -18.93
N ILE A 76 -4.51 0.37 -18.48
CA ILE A 76 -3.85 0.50 -17.17
C ILE A 76 -2.73 1.54 -17.27
N ASN A 77 -2.87 2.64 -16.53
CA ASN A 77 -1.88 3.73 -16.49
C ASN A 77 -0.47 3.20 -16.19
N LYS A 78 0.53 3.69 -16.95
CA LYS A 78 1.93 3.28 -16.82
C LYS A 78 2.52 3.52 -15.42
N TRP A 79 2.00 4.51 -14.69
CA TRP A 79 2.48 4.89 -13.36
C TRP A 79 2.04 3.95 -12.23
N ILE A 80 1.02 3.11 -12.44
CA ILE A 80 0.52 2.20 -11.40
C ILE A 80 1.59 1.16 -11.01
N MET A 81 2.32 0.63 -11.98
CA MET A 81 3.39 -0.35 -11.73
C MET A 81 4.50 0.20 -10.82
N PRO A 82 5.16 1.32 -11.14
CA PRO A 82 6.20 1.86 -10.26
C PRO A 82 5.67 2.22 -8.88
N ILE A 83 4.43 2.73 -8.77
CA ILE A 83 3.81 3.02 -7.46
C ILE A 83 3.72 1.74 -6.61
N LEU A 84 3.14 0.67 -7.16
CA LEU A 84 2.99 -0.61 -6.44
C LEU A 84 4.35 -1.24 -6.08
N VAL A 85 5.36 -1.12 -6.95
CA VAL A 85 6.71 -1.63 -6.67
C VAL A 85 7.39 -0.83 -5.55
N THR A 86 7.31 0.49 -5.59
CA THR A 86 7.83 1.35 -4.51
C THR A 86 7.14 1.01 -3.19
N GLU A 87 5.84 0.79 -3.23
CA GLU A 87 5.06 0.43 -2.05
C GLU A 87 5.45 -0.94 -1.46
N ILE A 88 5.74 -1.95 -2.30
CA ILE A 88 6.28 -3.23 -1.84
C ILE A 88 7.62 -3.03 -1.12
N ILE A 89 8.51 -2.20 -1.65
CA ILE A 89 9.82 -1.92 -1.04
C ILE A 89 9.64 -1.25 0.32
N ILE A 90 8.78 -0.24 0.40
CA ILE A 90 8.48 0.46 1.66
C ILE A 90 7.85 -0.50 2.68
N SER A 91 6.85 -1.29 2.24
CA SER A 91 6.18 -2.28 3.10
C SER A 91 7.16 -3.32 3.64
N TYR A 92 8.11 -3.78 2.81
CA TYR A 92 9.18 -4.68 3.24
C TYR A 92 10.09 -4.04 4.29
N PHE A 93 10.50 -2.78 4.09
CA PHE A 93 11.32 -2.05 5.06
C PHE A 93 10.59 -1.84 6.40
N CYS A 94 9.28 -1.64 6.34
CA CYS A 94 8.41 -1.53 7.50
C CYS A 94 8.04 -2.87 8.15
N MET A 95 8.53 -4.00 7.62
CA MET A 95 8.16 -5.35 8.04
C MET A 95 6.65 -5.64 7.98
N ASP A 96 5.91 -4.96 7.10
CA ASP A 96 4.49 -5.22 6.86
C ASP A 96 4.32 -6.42 5.92
N ILE A 97 4.41 -7.61 6.50
CA ILE A 97 4.36 -8.90 5.78
C ILE A 97 3.01 -9.07 5.07
N ILE A 98 1.92 -8.57 5.65
CA ILE A 98 0.58 -8.73 5.09
C ILE A 98 0.41 -7.81 3.87
N ALA A 99 0.89 -6.57 3.92
CA ALA A 99 0.93 -5.72 2.74
C ALA A 99 1.81 -6.31 1.64
N VAL A 100 3.01 -6.80 1.95
CA VAL A 100 3.89 -7.45 0.94
C VAL A 100 3.21 -8.68 0.33
N GLY A 101 2.64 -9.55 1.16
CA GLY A 101 1.97 -10.77 0.73
C GLY A 101 0.74 -10.55 -0.15
N THR A 102 0.12 -9.37 -0.06
CA THR A 102 -1.04 -8.99 -0.89
C THR A 102 -0.66 -8.15 -2.11
N LEU A 103 0.31 -7.24 -1.97
CA LEU A 103 0.79 -6.35 -3.04
C LEU A 103 1.59 -7.09 -4.12
N VAL A 104 2.45 -8.03 -3.74
CA VAL A 104 3.25 -8.81 -4.70
C VAL A 104 2.35 -9.56 -5.71
N PRO A 105 1.39 -10.40 -5.28
CA PRO A 105 0.51 -11.07 -6.23
C PRO A 105 -0.39 -10.08 -6.99
N ALA A 106 -0.87 -9.01 -6.36
CA ALA A 106 -1.65 -7.98 -7.06
C ALA A 106 -0.84 -7.34 -8.19
N THR A 107 0.42 -6.98 -7.94
CA THR A 107 1.33 -6.37 -8.92
C THR A 107 1.61 -7.32 -10.08
N ILE A 108 1.85 -8.60 -9.80
CA ILE A 108 2.06 -9.60 -10.87
C ILE A 108 0.82 -9.71 -11.76
N ILE A 109 -0.37 -9.80 -11.18
CA ILE A 109 -1.63 -9.91 -11.94
C ILE A 109 -1.86 -8.66 -12.80
N ILE A 110 -1.63 -7.47 -12.25
CA ILE A 110 -1.80 -6.20 -12.97
C ILE A 110 -0.78 -6.08 -14.12
N SER A 111 0.46 -6.53 -13.90
CA SER A 111 1.51 -6.53 -14.93
C SER A 111 1.14 -7.44 -16.10
N LEU A 112 0.63 -8.64 -15.81
CA LEU A 112 0.13 -9.57 -16.82
C LEU A 112 -1.07 -9.00 -17.60
N LYS A 113 -2.03 -8.35 -16.92
CA LYS A 113 -3.17 -7.68 -17.58
C LYS A 113 -2.70 -6.57 -18.52
N LYS A 114 -1.77 -5.73 -18.07
CA LYS A 114 -1.20 -4.64 -18.87
C LYS A 114 -0.46 -5.17 -20.10
N LYS A 115 0.35 -6.23 -19.96
CA LYS A 115 1.03 -6.88 -21.09
C LYS A 115 0.03 -7.42 -22.12
N ARG A 116 -1.07 -8.03 -21.66
CA ARG A 116 -2.14 -8.54 -22.53
C ARG A 116 -2.86 -7.41 -23.28
N GLN A 117 -3.17 -6.29 -22.62
CA GLN A 117 -3.75 -5.11 -23.26
C GLN A 117 -2.85 -4.56 -24.37
N ASN A 118 -1.55 -4.42 -24.10
CA ASN A 118 -0.60 -3.93 -25.09
C ASN A 118 -0.51 -4.84 -26.33
N LEU A 119 -0.48 -6.16 -26.12
CA LEU A 119 -0.46 -7.13 -27.23
C LEU A 119 -1.73 -7.07 -28.09
N ALA A 120 -2.90 -6.88 -27.47
CA ALA A 120 -4.17 -6.76 -28.18
C ALA A 120 -4.33 -5.45 -28.96
N ASN A 121 -3.66 -4.37 -28.53
CA ASN A 121 -3.67 -3.07 -29.22
C ASN A 121 -2.63 -2.96 -30.34
N THR A 122 -1.73 -3.96 -30.47
CA THR A 122 -0.69 -3.99 -31.52
C THR A 122 -1.07 -4.92 -32.68
N GLN A 123 -2.18 -5.67 -32.55
CA GLN A 123 -2.83 -6.42 -33.62
C GLN A 123 -3.89 -5.56 -34.30
#